data_AF-A0A8B8V145-F1
#
_entry.id   AF-A0A8B8V145-F1
#
_cell.length_a   1.000
_cell.length_b   1.000
_cell.length_c   1.000
_cell.angle_alpha   90.00
_cell.angle_beta   90.00
_cell.angle_gamma   90.00
#
_symmetry.space_group_name_H-M   'P 1'
#
loop_
_entity.id
_entity.type
_entity.pdbx_description
1 polymer ?
#
loop_
_entity_poly.entity_id
_entity_poly.type
_entity_poly.pdbx_seq_one_letter_code
_entity_poly.pdbx_strand_id
1 'polypeptide(L)'
;MTTRKTVDSRLLEWQNTCKHPVINLTPEKVDKLYQLKLKSGNKNIRSNKLLPISLSSLQKKMEKLFIKDENYSHTSSILDRKVPILRTYKDGGFFINGKGSMKLPDIESAIHKFLWKRYGKGLVYCYGCDPTGKKRHTEWFNVPVLELPSVLRIIDSYCFGGESCYT
;
A
#
# COMPACT_ATOMS: atom_id res chain seq x y z
N MET A 1 3.24 -10.21 -12.88
CA MET A 1 4.11 -10.26 -11.69
C MET A 1 5.57 -10.56 -12.05
N THR A 2 6.56 -9.95 -11.38
CA THR A 2 7.99 -10.05 -11.71
C THR A 2 8.66 -11.19 -10.93
N THR A 3 9.60 -11.92 -11.56
CA THR A 3 10.25 -13.11 -10.96
C THR A 3 11.64 -12.80 -10.36
N ARG A 4 11.98 -11.51 -10.20
CA ARG A 4 13.31 -11.09 -9.72
C ARG A 4 13.46 -11.33 -8.21
N LYS A 5 14.70 -11.65 -7.81
CA LYS A 5 15.04 -12.04 -6.43
C LYS A 5 14.97 -10.88 -5.43
N THR A 6 15.33 -9.66 -5.84
CA THR A 6 15.39 -8.49 -4.96
C THR A 6 14.21 -7.55 -5.22
N VAL A 7 13.82 -6.78 -4.19
CA VAL A 7 12.75 -5.79 -4.32
C VAL A 7 13.13 -4.71 -5.33
N ASP A 8 14.36 -4.18 -5.26
CA ASP A 8 14.81 -3.09 -6.13
C ASP A 8 14.79 -3.47 -7.61
N SER A 9 15.22 -4.70 -7.96
CA SER A 9 15.15 -5.17 -9.34
C SER A 9 13.71 -5.30 -9.84
N ARG A 10 12.78 -5.71 -8.97
CA ARG A 10 11.35 -5.75 -9.31
C ARG A 10 10.81 -4.34 -9.55
N LEU A 11 11.15 -3.38 -8.70
CA LEU A 11 10.72 -1.98 -8.86
C LEU A 11 11.27 -1.36 -10.14
N LEU A 12 12.56 -1.59 -10.45
CA LEU A 12 13.19 -1.11 -11.67
C LEU A 12 12.55 -1.73 -12.93
N GLU A 13 12.18 -3.01 -12.89
CA GLU A 13 11.46 -3.67 -13.98
C GLU A 13 10.09 -3.01 -14.22
N TRP A 14 9.36 -2.70 -13.15
CA TRP A 14 8.10 -1.95 -13.23
C TRP A 14 8.30 -0.54 -13.80
N GLN A 15 9.31 0.21 -13.35
CA GLN A 15 9.63 1.54 -13.87
C GLN A 15 10.00 1.48 -15.36
N ASN A 16 10.81 0.51 -15.76
CA ASN A 16 11.21 0.33 -17.16
C ASN A 16 10.04 -0.06 -18.06
N THR A 17 9.08 -0.83 -17.53
CA THR A 17 7.88 -1.26 -18.28
C THR A 17 6.85 -0.15 -18.37
N CYS A 18 6.58 0.54 -17.28
CA CYS A 18 5.53 1.56 -17.20
C CYS A 18 6.01 2.95 -17.56
N LYS A 19 7.32 3.18 -17.69
CA LYS A 19 7.94 4.49 -17.92
C LYS A 19 7.52 5.55 -16.89
N HIS A 20 7.13 5.12 -15.70
CA HIS A 20 6.69 5.97 -14.59
C HIS A 20 7.55 5.72 -13.36
N PRO A 21 7.82 6.75 -12.55
CA PRO A 21 8.50 6.57 -11.27
C PRO A 21 7.63 5.73 -10.34
N VAL A 22 8.21 4.67 -9.79
CA VAL A 22 7.56 3.77 -8.81
C VAL A 22 8.13 4.06 -7.44
N ILE A 23 7.26 4.31 -6.46
CA ILE A 23 7.64 4.54 -5.07
C ILE A 23 7.24 3.31 -4.27
N ASN A 24 8.21 2.64 -3.65
CA ASN A 24 7.93 1.57 -2.69
C ASN A 24 7.31 2.16 -1.42
N LEU A 25 6.14 1.66 -1.01
CA LEU A 25 5.44 2.03 0.22
C LEU A 25 5.94 1.18 1.40
N THR A 26 7.05 1.63 2.00
CA THR A 26 7.60 1.00 3.21
C THR A 26 6.75 1.32 4.45
N PRO A 27 6.86 0.54 5.54
CA PRO A 27 6.13 0.79 6.78
C PRO A 27 6.31 2.22 7.32
N GLU A 28 7.51 2.78 7.21
CA GLU A 28 7.81 4.15 7.65
C GLU A 28 7.10 5.19 6.77
N LYS A 29 6.97 4.94 5.46
CA LYS A 29 6.22 5.82 4.56
C LYS A 29 4.72 5.72 4.79
N VAL A 30 4.22 4.51 5.05
CA VAL A 30 2.82 4.25 5.41
C VAL A 30 2.46 4.97 6.71
N ASP A 31 3.29 4.86 7.74
CA ASP A 31 3.08 5.58 9.00
C ASP A 31 3.05 7.10 8.78
N LYS A 32 4.01 7.65 8.02
CA LYS A 32 4.01 9.08 7.66
C LYS A 32 2.72 9.50 6.94
N LEU A 33 2.25 8.72 5.95
CA LEU A 33 1.01 9.01 5.24
C LEU A 33 -0.21 8.95 6.16
N TYR A 34 -0.27 7.95 7.03
CA TYR A 34 -1.33 7.80 8.01
C TYR A 34 -1.40 9.01 8.96
N GLN A 35 -0.27 9.41 9.55
CA GLN A 35 -0.18 10.56 10.43
C GLN A 35 -0.56 11.87 9.74
N LEU A 36 -0.16 12.06 8.49
CA LEU A 36 -0.54 13.23 7.70
C LEU A 36 -2.06 13.27 7.45
N LYS A 37 -2.68 12.13 7.17
CA LYS A 37 -4.14 12.05 6.96
C LYS A 37 -4.91 12.39 8.23
N LEU A 38 -4.47 11.88 9.39
CA LEU A 38 -5.08 12.23 10.69
C LEU A 38 -5.00 13.73 10.98
N LYS A 39 -3.85 14.36 10.71
CA LYS A 39 -3.68 15.81 10.90
C LYS A 39 -4.51 16.65 9.94
N SER A 40 -4.71 16.18 8.71
CA SER A 40 -5.53 16.87 7.69
C SER A 40 -7.04 16.81 8.00
N GLY A 41 -7.51 15.75 8.68
CA GLY A 41 -8.88 15.69 9.21
C GLY A 41 -9.11 16.63 10.40
N ASN A 42 -8.07 16.84 11.22
CA ASN A 42 -8.10 17.73 12.39
C ASN A 42 -7.74 19.19 12.03
N LYS A 43 -8.38 19.77 11.02
CA LYS A 43 -8.23 21.19 10.63
C LYS A 43 -8.81 22.20 11.65
N ASN A 44 -8.59 21.95 12.94
CA ASN A 44 -8.74 22.91 14.03
C ASN A 44 -7.49 23.04 14.91
N ILE A 45 -6.31 22.54 14.49
CA ILE A 45 -5.08 22.73 15.28
C ILE A 45 -4.00 23.37 14.41
N ARG A 46 -3.77 24.67 14.66
CA ARG A 46 -2.57 25.41 14.24
C ARG A 46 -1.33 24.65 14.74
N SER A 47 -0.59 24.01 13.84
CA SER A 47 0.73 23.48 14.18
C SER A 47 1.79 24.10 13.28
N ASN A 48 2.50 25.09 13.84
CA ASN A 48 3.78 25.58 13.36
C ASN A 48 4.81 24.44 13.44
N LYS A 49 5.00 23.69 12.35
CA LYS A 49 6.22 22.91 12.19
C LYS A 49 6.56 22.79 10.71
N LEU A 50 7.69 23.41 10.32
CA LEU A 50 8.27 23.36 8.99
C LEU A 50 8.41 21.88 8.57
N LEU A 51 7.57 21.44 7.62
CA LEU A 51 7.80 20.21 6.88
C LEU A 51 8.83 20.51 5.78
N PRO A 52 9.81 19.62 5.53
CA PRO A 52 10.71 19.79 4.41
C PRO A 52 9.90 19.83 3.10
N ILE A 53 10.21 20.81 2.25
CA ILE A 53 9.47 21.22 1.04
C ILE A 53 9.15 20.05 0.07
N SER A 54 9.94 18.98 0.13
CA SER A 54 9.74 17.73 -0.62
C SER A 54 8.47 16.96 -0.19
N LEU A 55 8.18 16.90 1.12
CA LEU A 55 7.01 16.18 1.63
C LEU A 55 5.71 16.93 1.42
N SER A 56 5.71 18.27 1.48
CA SER A 56 4.52 19.07 1.18
C SER A 56 4.12 18.96 -0.29
N SER A 57 5.08 18.80 -1.19
CA SER A 57 4.83 18.55 -2.62
C SER A 57 4.22 17.17 -2.87
N LEU A 58 4.72 16.13 -2.19
CA LEU A 58 4.12 14.78 -2.21
C LEU A 58 2.71 14.79 -1.59
N GLN A 59 2.54 15.48 -0.47
CA GLN A 59 1.26 15.64 0.20
C GLN A 59 0.22 16.30 -0.72
N LYS A 60 0.56 17.39 -1.40
CA LYS A 60 -0.33 18.04 -2.38
C LYS A 60 -0.73 17.12 -3.53
N LYS A 61 0.18 16.26 -4.00
CA LYS A 61 -0.13 15.28 -5.06
C LYS A 61 -1.05 14.17 -4.55
N MET A 62 -0.83 13.69 -3.33
CA MET A 62 -1.65 12.66 -2.70
C MET A 62 -3.02 13.20 -2.29
N GLU A 63 -3.12 14.48 -1.91
CA GLU A 63 -4.40 15.15 -1.61
C GLU A 63 -5.38 15.11 -2.78
N LYS A 64 -4.89 15.19 -4.01
CA LYS A 64 -5.71 15.08 -5.23
C LYS A 64 -6.13 13.63 -5.57
N LEU A 65 -5.51 12.64 -4.94
CA LEU A 65 -5.82 11.22 -5.13
C LEU A 65 -6.75 10.67 -4.04
N PHE A 66 -7.10 11.48 -3.04
CA PHE A 66 -8.02 11.05 -1.98
C PHE A 66 -9.46 11.22 -2.42
N ILE A 67 -10.17 10.10 -2.52
CA ILE A 67 -11.63 10.09 -2.59
C ILE A 67 -12.15 10.71 -1.29
N LYS A 68 -12.99 11.75 -1.42
CA LYS A 68 -13.78 12.26 -0.31
C LYS A 68 -14.89 11.25 -0.05
N ASP A 69 -14.63 10.25 0.79
CA ASP A 69 -15.69 9.40 1.30
C ASP A 69 -16.34 10.11 2.48
N GLU A 70 -17.55 10.63 2.29
CA GLU A 70 -18.36 11.27 3.33
C GLU A 70 -18.94 10.24 4.33
N ASN A 71 -18.84 8.94 4.03
CA ASN A 71 -19.51 7.88 4.78
C ASN A 71 -18.59 7.01 5.66
N TYR A 72 -17.31 7.34 5.83
CA TYR A 72 -16.42 6.55 6.70
C TYR A 72 -16.53 7.02 8.17
N SER A 73 -17.52 6.49 8.88
CA SER A 73 -17.68 6.67 10.33
C SER A 73 -16.50 6.05 11.08
N HIS A 74 -15.69 6.92 11.69
CA HIS A 74 -14.57 6.55 12.54
C HIS A 74 -15.04 5.84 13.82
N THR A 75 -14.89 4.52 13.88
CA THR A 75 -14.69 3.78 15.14
C THR A 75 -13.35 3.06 15.10
N SER A 76 -12.26 3.81 15.00
CA SER A 76 -10.93 3.31 15.32
C SER A 76 -10.51 3.97 16.62
N SER A 77 -10.74 3.24 17.72
CA SER A 77 -10.24 3.56 19.04
C SER A 77 -8.80 4.08 18.95
N ILE A 78 -8.59 5.25 19.51
CA ILE A 78 -7.28 5.86 19.79
C ILE A 78 -6.55 4.93 20.76
N LEU A 79 -6.00 3.84 20.25
CA LEU A 79 -5.08 2.97 20.95
C LEU A 79 -3.78 3.03 20.16
N ASP A 80 -2.98 4.03 20.54
CA ASP A 80 -1.59 3.82 20.92
C ASP A 80 -0.95 2.59 20.26
N ARG A 81 -0.11 2.75 19.23
CA ARG A 81 0.92 1.74 18.89
C ARG A 81 1.88 2.20 17.80
N LYS A 82 3.16 2.03 18.13
CA LYS A 82 4.35 2.08 17.28
C LYS A 82 4.13 1.37 15.95
N VAL A 83 4.91 1.79 14.93
CA VAL A 83 5.03 1.14 13.61
C VAL A 83 4.80 -0.37 13.75
N PRO A 84 3.84 -0.96 13.00
CA PRO A 84 3.52 -2.37 13.17
C PRO A 84 4.79 -3.21 13.03
N ILE A 85 5.07 -4.04 14.03
CA ILE A 85 6.18 -4.99 13.97
C ILE A 85 5.77 -6.06 12.97
N LEU A 86 6.25 -5.92 11.74
CA LEU A 86 6.02 -6.86 10.65
C LEU A 86 7.07 -7.97 10.75
N ARG A 87 6.63 -9.22 10.87
CA ARG A 87 7.52 -10.37 11.10
C ARG A 87 8.23 -10.83 9.84
N THR A 88 7.61 -10.61 8.70
CA THR A 88 8.04 -11.11 7.40
C THR A 88 8.56 -10.03 6.46
N TYR A 89 8.47 -8.77 6.89
CA TYR A 89 8.99 -7.64 6.13
C TYR A 89 10.51 -7.50 6.32
N LYS A 90 11.27 -7.58 5.24
CA LYS A 90 12.71 -7.33 5.18
C LYS A 90 13.08 -6.70 3.84
N ASP A 91 14.17 -5.96 3.77
CA ASP A 91 14.75 -5.45 2.50
C ASP A 91 13.73 -4.80 1.54
N GLY A 92 12.76 -4.07 2.08
CA GLY A 92 11.75 -3.36 1.29
C GLY A 92 10.53 -4.19 0.86
N GLY A 93 10.38 -5.44 1.31
CA GLY A 93 9.25 -6.30 0.90
C GLY A 93 8.93 -7.43 1.89
N PHE A 94 7.87 -8.18 1.59
CA PHE A 94 7.43 -9.32 2.40
C PHE A 94 8.01 -10.64 1.86
N PHE A 95 8.41 -11.52 2.77
CA PHE A 95 9.04 -12.80 2.44
C PHE A 95 8.41 -13.96 3.19
N ILE A 96 8.31 -15.09 2.51
CA ILE A 96 7.83 -16.32 3.12
C ILE A 96 9.01 -17.10 3.71
N ASN A 97 8.83 -17.69 4.90
CA ASN A 97 9.87 -18.48 5.57
C ASN A 97 9.99 -19.91 4.99
N GLY A 98 9.17 -20.27 4.00
CA GLY A 98 9.15 -21.61 3.39
C GLY A 98 8.62 -22.73 4.29
N LYS A 99 8.24 -22.41 5.53
CA LYS A 99 7.72 -23.35 6.55
C LYS A 99 6.18 -23.43 6.59
N GLY A 100 5.49 -22.64 5.77
CA GLY A 100 4.02 -22.61 5.69
C GLY A 100 3.46 -23.66 4.74
N SER A 101 2.17 -23.94 4.87
CA SER A 101 1.41 -24.88 4.02
C SER A 101 1.17 -24.36 2.60
N MET A 102 1.17 -23.04 2.40
CA MET A 102 0.91 -22.40 1.11
C MET A 102 2.18 -22.01 0.35
N LYS A 103 2.17 -22.18 -0.98
CA LYS A 103 3.26 -21.72 -1.85
C LYS A 103 3.13 -20.22 -2.14
N LEU A 104 4.21 -19.59 -2.60
CA LEU A 104 4.24 -18.16 -2.95
C LEU A 104 3.07 -17.74 -3.88
N PRO A 105 2.76 -18.48 -4.97
CA PRO A 105 1.65 -18.09 -5.85
C PRO A 105 0.28 -18.13 -5.17
N ASP A 106 0.09 -19.07 -4.24
CA ASP A 106 -1.17 -19.22 -3.51
C ASP A 106 -1.36 -18.08 -2.52
N ILE A 107 -0.29 -17.71 -1.80
CA ILE A 107 -0.26 -16.57 -0.87
C ILE A 107 -0.56 -15.26 -1.62
N GLU A 108 0.08 -15.04 -2.76
CA GLU A 108 -0.18 -13.86 -3.57
C GLU A 108 -1.61 -13.83 -4.11
N SER A 109 -2.12 -14.96 -4.61
CA SER A 109 -3.51 -15.07 -5.07
C SER A 109 -4.48 -14.75 -3.94
N ALA A 110 -4.21 -15.24 -2.72
CA ALA A 110 -5.02 -14.97 -1.54
C ALA A 110 -5.00 -13.47 -1.18
N ILE A 111 -3.83 -12.83 -1.18
CA ILE A 111 -3.69 -11.38 -0.95
C ILE A 111 -4.49 -10.59 -1.98
N HIS A 112 -4.35 -10.91 -3.27
CA HIS A 112 -5.09 -10.22 -4.33
C HIS A 112 -6.61 -10.40 -4.20
N LYS A 113 -7.08 -11.63 -3.95
CA LYS A 113 -8.52 -11.91 -3.74
C LYS A 113 -9.07 -11.14 -2.54
N PHE A 114 -8.33 -11.11 -1.43
CA PHE A 114 -8.70 -10.36 -0.25
C PHE A 114 -8.82 -8.86 -0.55
N LEU A 115 -7.79 -8.27 -1.16
CA LEU A 115 -7.76 -6.84 -1.47
C LEU A 115 -8.83 -6.46 -2.50
N TRP A 116 -9.09 -7.29 -3.52
CA TRP A 116 -10.19 -7.06 -4.46
C TRP A 116 -11.56 -7.14 -3.80
N LYS A 117 -11.76 -8.11 -2.89
CA LYS A 117 -13.03 -8.23 -2.16
C LYS A 117 -13.28 -7.01 -1.28
N ARG A 118 -12.23 -6.46 -0.66
CA ARG A 118 -12.34 -5.33 0.28
C ARG A 118 -12.39 -3.96 -0.39
N TYR A 119 -11.54 -3.72 -1.39
CA TYR A 119 -11.31 -2.40 -1.98
C TYR A 119 -11.75 -2.28 -3.45
N GLY A 120 -12.19 -3.38 -4.04
CA GLY A 120 -12.48 -3.46 -5.46
C GLY A 120 -11.22 -3.56 -6.33
N LYS A 121 -11.44 -3.74 -7.63
CA LYS A 121 -10.40 -3.82 -8.66
C LYS A 121 -10.11 -2.42 -9.21
N GLY A 122 -8.86 -1.99 -9.11
CA GLY A 122 -8.36 -0.83 -9.82
C GLY A 122 -7.96 -1.22 -11.24
N LEU A 123 -8.67 -0.70 -12.25
CA LEU A 123 -8.26 -0.79 -13.64
C LEU A 123 -7.56 0.51 -14.03
N VAL A 124 -6.26 0.44 -14.28
CA VAL A 124 -5.44 1.63 -14.57
C VAL A 124 -5.00 1.60 -16.03
N TYR A 125 -5.46 2.58 -16.80
CA TYR A 125 -4.91 2.86 -18.13
C TYR A 125 -3.55 3.52 -17.97
N CYS A 126 -2.51 2.87 -18.49
CA CYS A 126 -1.14 3.33 -18.35
C CYS A 126 -0.60 3.79 -19.69
N TYR A 127 -0.49 5.12 -19.84
CA TYR A 127 0.08 5.74 -21.04
C TYR A 127 1.51 5.27 -21.34
N GLY A 128 2.30 4.96 -20.31
CA GLY A 128 3.68 4.51 -20.52
C GLY A 128 3.81 3.05 -20.96
N CYS A 129 2.82 2.20 -20.65
CA CYS A 129 2.75 0.83 -21.18
C CYS A 129 2.10 0.77 -22.56
N ASP A 130 1.14 1.65 -22.82
CA ASP A 130 0.46 1.75 -24.09
C ASP A 130 -0.03 3.19 -24.34
N PRO A 131 0.72 3.96 -25.15
CA PRO A 131 0.32 5.31 -25.53
C PRO A 131 -1.01 5.36 -26.29
N THR A 132 -1.46 4.23 -26.86
CA THR A 132 -2.72 4.12 -27.61
C THR A 132 -3.93 3.82 -26.72
N GLY A 133 -3.72 3.57 -25.42
CA GLY A 133 -4.78 3.45 -24.42
C GLY A 133 -5.53 2.11 -24.39
N LYS A 134 -5.02 1.07 -25.05
CA LYS A 134 -5.69 -0.25 -25.14
C LYS A 134 -5.27 -1.19 -24.01
N LYS A 135 -4.04 -1.07 -23.49
CA LYS A 135 -3.57 -1.87 -22.33
C LYS A 135 -3.94 -1.22 -21.00
N ARG A 136 -4.36 -2.07 -20.07
CA ARG A 136 -4.70 -1.70 -18.68
C ARG A 136 -3.99 -2.62 -17.70
N HIS A 137 -3.53 -2.06 -16.58
CA HIS A 137 -3.12 -2.86 -15.44
C HIS A 137 -4.34 -3.25 -14.62
N THR A 138 -4.37 -4.50 -14.18
CA THR A 138 -5.48 -5.11 -13.45
C THR A 138 -5.12 -5.48 -11.99
N GLU A 139 -3.85 -5.36 -11.62
CA GLU A 139 -3.29 -5.70 -10.31
C GLU A 139 -3.33 -4.50 -9.33
N TRP A 140 -4.21 -3.50 -9.55
CA TRP A 140 -4.31 -2.31 -8.70
C TRP A 140 -5.50 -2.39 -7.74
N PHE A 141 -5.39 -1.69 -6.61
CA PHE A 141 -6.39 -1.65 -5.54
C PHE A 141 -6.59 -0.20 -5.11
N ASN A 142 -7.83 0.17 -4.78
CA ASN A 142 -8.15 1.52 -4.31
C ASN A 142 -8.19 1.56 -2.78
N VAL A 143 -7.02 1.62 -2.15
CA VAL A 143 -6.89 1.51 -0.69
C VAL A 143 -6.92 2.88 -0.02
N PRO A 144 -7.85 3.14 0.93
CA PRO A 144 -7.82 4.36 1.73
C PRO A 144 -6.54 4.46 2.56
N VAL A 145 -5.93 5.64 2.66
CA VAL A 145 -4.68 5.84 3.42
C VAL A 145 -4.78 5.41 4.88
N LEU A 146 -5.94 5.60 5.49
CA LEU A 146 -6.17 5.19 6.89
C LEU A 146 -6.17 3.67 7.07
N GLU A 147 -6.36 2.90 6.00
CA GLU A 147 -6.33 1.44 6.06
C GLU A 147 -4.97 0.84 5.69
N LEU A 148 -4.03 1.63 5.16
CA LEU A 148 -2.70 1.14 4.76
C LEU A 148 -1.95 0.39 5.88
N PRO A 149 -1.94 0.84 7.16
CA PRO A 149 -1.29 0.09 8.23
C PRO A 149 -1.93 -1.30 8.46
N SER A 150 -3.25 -1.40 8.32
CA SER A 150 -3.98 -2.67 8.43
C SER A 150 -3.67 -3.58 7.25
N VAL A 151 -3.56 -3.04 6.03
CA VAL A 151 -3.16 -3.80 4.85
C VAL A 151 -1.78 -4.43 5.03
N LEU A 152 -0.78 -3.67 5.52
CA LEU A 152 0.55 -4.23 5.78
C LEU A 152 0.53 -5.38 6.79
N ARG A 153 -0.27 -5.26 7.86
CA ARG A 153 -0.44 -6.34 8.86
C ARG A 153 -1.09 -7.59 8.27
N ILE A 154 -2.07 -7.42 7.38
CA ILE A 154 -2.76 -8.52 6.74
C ILE A 154 -1.82 -9.26 5.79
N ILE A 155 -1.07 -8.53 4.97
CA ILE A 155 -0.04 -9.12 4.10
C ILE A 155 0.99 -9.88 4.96
N ASP A 156 1.45 -9.28 6.07
CA ASP A 156 2.37 -9.94 7.00
C ASP A 156 1.79 -11.25 7.56
N SER A 157 0.50 -11.28 7.92
CA SER A 157 -0.15 -12.51 8.39
C SER A 157 -0.23 -13.60 7.32
N TYR A 158 -0.54 -13.23 6.06
CA TYR A 158 -0.55 -14.17 4.94
C TYR A 158 0.86 -14.76 4.71
N CYS A 159 1.89 -13.91 4.75
CA CYS A 159 3.27 -14.34 4.58
C CYS A 159 3.82 -15.13 5.77
N PHE A 160 3.33 -14.87 6.98
CA PHE A 160 3.78 -15.52 8.21
C PHE A 160 3.14 -16.90 8.40
N GLY A 161 1.81 -16.99 8.26
CA GLY A 161 1.03 -18.14 8.69
C GLY A 161 0.54 -19.06 7.58
N GLY A 162 0.42 -18.60 6.32
CA GLY A 162 -0.28 -19.38 5.29
C GLY A 162 -1.73 -19.73 5.64
N GLU A 163 -2.28 -19.17 6.71
CA GLU A 163 -3.65 -19.36 7.17
C GLU A 163 -4.40 -18.06 6.98
N SER A 164 -5.43 -18.10 6.14
CA SER A 164 -6.42 -17.04 6.07
C SER A 164 -7.16 -17.00 7.40
N CYS A 165 -6.89 -16.01 8.25
CA CYS A 165 -7.91 -15.60 9.20
C CYS A 165 -9.06 -14.97 8.40
N TYR A 166 -10.30 -15.26 8.83
CA TYR A 166 -11.60 -14.80 8.33
C TYR A 166 -12.28 -15.72 7.29
N THR A 167 -12.95 -16.75 7.82
CA THR A 167 -14.26 -17.24 7.35
C THR A 167 -15.32 -16.14 7.43
#